data_AF-A0A173SYD3-F1
#
_entry.id   AF-A0A173SYD3-F1
#
_cell.length_a   1.000
_cell.length_b   1.000
_cell.length_c   1.000
_cell.angle_alpha   90.00
_cell.angle_beta   90.00
_cell.angle_gamma   90.00
#
_symmetry.space_group_name_H-M   'P 1'
#
loop_
_entity.id
_entity.type
_entity.pdbx_description
1 polymer ?
#
loop_
_entity_poly.entity_id
_entity_poly.type
_entity_poly.pdbx_seq_one_letter_code
_entity_poly.pdbx_strand_id
1 'polypeptide(L)'
;MFRLPSEKEEHKTTIGALILSIFIIIAGIGGMIYTKHESSEFKNSTDVRTLHATVYSCEQTKEKDDKGDRKEKYKVRFTYEIDGTTYDDFDTYYKEIRKGDTVLITVYRNSKGKYKLEPGPTPIYFFAFAAMIPLGLIGFIGLSKDLIKYHREEKEGRRL
;
A
#
# COMPACT_ATOMS: atom_id res chain seq x y z
N MET A 1 10.95 35.03 29.96
CA MET A 1 10.86 35.04 28.49
C MET A 1 9.66 34.18 28.10
N PHE A 2 8.56 34.79 27.66
CA PHE A 2 7.37 34.06 27.21
C PHE A 2 7.62 33.59 25.77
N ARG A 3 7.69 32.27 25.54
CA ARG A 3 7.72 31.71 24.18
C ARG A 3 6.45 32.15 23.44
N LEU A 4 6.61 32.76 22.26
CA LEU A 4 5.48 33.17 21.42
C LEU A 4 4.64 31.93 21.05
N PRO A 5 3.31 32.04 21.01
CA PRO A 5 2.45 30.90 20.70
C PRO A 5 2.74 30.27 19.33
N SER A 6 3.26 31.02 18.36
CA SER A 6 3.62 30.51 17.03
C SER A 6 4.80 29.53 17.05
N GLU A 7 5.77 29.73 17.94
CA GLU A 7 7.00 28.92 18.01
C GLU A 7 6.75 27.54 18.64
N LYS A 8 5.82 27.46 19.60
CA LYS A 8 5.39 26.17 20.18
C LYS A 8 4.63 25.30 19.19
N GLU A 9 3.88 25.91 18.27
CA GLU A 9 3.13 25.19 17.25
C GLU A 9 4.06 24.65 16.14
N GLU A 10 5.07 25.42 15.72
CA GLU A 10 6.09 24.97 14.74
C GLU A 10 6.94 23.79 15.24
N HIS A 11 7.21 23.73 16.54
CA HIS A 11 7.95 22.61 17.12
C HIS A 11 7.11 21.31 17.16
N LYS A 12 5.80 21.42 17.44
CA LYS A 12 4.88 20.26 17.40
C LYS A 12 4.72 19.71 15.99
N THR A 13 4.62 20.58 14.98
CA THR A 13 4.52 20.16 13.58
C THR A 13 5.79 19.47 13.10
N THR A 14 6.96 19.97 13.49
CA THR A 14 8.27 19.35 13.17
C THR A 14 8.41 17.95 13.77
N ILE A 15 8.05 17.77 15.05
CA ILE A 15 8.05 16.44 15.69
C ILE A 15 7.05 15.50 15.01
N GLY A 16 5.84 15.98 14.70
CA GLY A 16 4.83 15.20 13.98
C GLY A 16 5.34 14.73 12.61
N ALA A 17 6.03 15.60 11.87
CA ALA A 17 6.62 15.27 10.57
C ALA A 17 7.78 14.25 10.69
N LEU A 18 8.61 14.33 11.73
CA LEU A 18 9.64 13.33 12.01
C LEU A 18 9.04 11.96 12.29
N ILE A 19 8.01 11.89 13.15
CA ILE A 19 7.29 10.65 13.44
C ILE A 19 6.68 10.06 12.16
N LEU A 20 6.05 10.91 11.32
CA LEU A 20 5.51 10.49 10.04
C LEU A 20 6.58 9.90 9.11
N SER A 21 7.77 10.52 9.05
CA SER A 21 8.88 10.01 8.23
C SER A 21 9.33 8.60 8.66
N ILE A 22 9.36 8.32 9.96
CA ILE A 22 9.68 7.00 10.50
C ILE A 22 8.60 5.99 10.11
N PHE A 23 7.32 6.36 10.22
CA PHE A 23 6.21 5.50 9.79
C PHE A 23 6.29 5.13 8.31
N ILE A 24 6.66 6.07 7.44
CA ILE A 24 6.85 5.81 6.00
C ILE A 24 7.95 4.77 5.76
N ILE A 25 9.07 4.88 6.48
CA ILE A 25 10.19 3.91 6.38
C ILE A 25 9.73 2.52 6.83
N ILE A 26 9.05 2.43 7.98
CA ILE A 26 8.55 1.16 8.52
C ILE A 26 7.54 0.53 7.55
N ALA A 27 6.63 1.32 6.99
CA ALA A 27 5.66 0.86 5.99
C ALA A 27 6.36 0.34 4.71
N GLY A 28 7.41 1.03 4.25
CA GLY A 28 8.24 0.59 3.13
C GLY A 28 8.90 -0.77 3.38
N ILE A 29 9.57 -0.93 4.53
CA ILE A 29 10.22 -2.20 4.89
C ILE A 29 9.18 -3.32 5.04
N GLY A 30 8.10 -3.06 5.78
CA GLY A 30 7.03 -4.04 6.02
C GLY A 30 6.37 -4.49 4.71
N GLY A 31 6.06 -3.56 3.81
CA GLY A 31 5.46 -3.88 2.52
C GLY A 31 6.39 -4.67 1.58
N MET A 32 7.70 -4.41 1.60
CA MET A 32 8.67 -5.25 0.87
C MET A 32 8.70 -6.68 1.40
N ILE A 33 8.71 -6.87 2.72
CA ILE A 33 8.68 -8.21 3.33
C ILE A 33 7.37 -8.92 2.96
N TYR A 34 6.24 -8.23 3.07
CA TYR A 34 4.92 -8.77 2.76
C TYR A 34 4.81 -9.22 1.29
N THR A 35 5.16 -8.34 0.35
CA THR A 35 5.10 -8.64 -1.10
C THR A 35 6.03 -9.79 -1.48
N LYS A 36 7.24 -9.84 -0.89
CA LYS A 36 8.16 -10.97 -1.07
C LYS A 36 7.58 -12.27 -0.51
N HIS A 37 6.95 -12.21 0.67
CA HIS A 37 6.34 -13.37 1.29
C HIS A 37 5.20 -13.94 0.45
N GLU A 38 4.22 -13.12 0.04
CA GLU A 38 3.10 -13.55 -0.81
C GLU A 38 3.61 -14.12 -2.15
N SER A 39 4.57 -13.45 -2.80
CA SER A 39 5.20 -13.95 -4.04
C SER A 39 5.86 -15.31 -3.85
N SER A 40 6.59 -15.48 -2.74
CA SER A 40 7.23 -16.75 -2.40
C SER A 40 6.22 -17.84 -2.05
N GLU A 41 5.13 -17.49 -1.37
CA GLU A 41 4.09 -18.43 -0.97
C GLU A 41 3.37 -18.98 -2.21
N PHE A 42 3.05 -18.11 -3.18
CA PHE A 42 2.48 -18.52 -4.47
C PHE A 42 3.43 -19.43 -5.25
N LYS A 43 4.70 -19.01 -5.42
CA LYS A 43 5.71 -19.77 -6.20
C LYS A 43 6.03 -21.14 -5.62
N ASN A 44 5.95 -21.28 -4.30
CA ASN A 44 6.23 -22.53 -3.61
C ASN A 44 4.96 -23.38 -3.39
N SER A 45 3.79 -22.90 -3.81
CA SER A 45 2.56 -23.67 -3.70
C SER A 45 2.57 -24.84 -4.66
N THR A 46 2.27 -26.03 -4.16
CA THR A 46 2.12 -27.24 -4.97
C THR A 46 0.72 -27.40 -5.56
N ASP A 47 -0.23 -26.56 -5.13
CA ASP A 47 -1.64 -26.62 -5.54
C ASP A 47 -2.08 -25.24 -6.02
N VAL A 48 -1.94 -25.05 -7.33
CA VAL A 48 -2.37 -23.85 -8.06
C VAL A 48 -3.46 -24.28 -9.04
N ARG A 49 -4.62 -23.64 -8.95
CA ARG A 49 -5.80 -23.99 -9.76
C ARG A 49 -6.32 -22.77 -10.47
N THR A 50 -6.72 -22.95 -11.71
CA THR A 50 -7.44 -21.95 -12.49
C THR A 50 -8.87 -22.40 -12.64
N LEU A 51 -9.81 -21.56 -12.21
CA LEU A 51 -11.23 -21.92 -12.15
C LEU A 51 -12.12 -20.72 -12.44
N HIS A 52 -13.38 -21.03 -12.70
CA HIS A 52 -14.41 -20.05 -12.99
C HIS A 52 -15.07 -19.55 -11.70
N ALA A 53 -15.01 -18.25 -11.46
CA ALA A 53 -15.70 -17.59 -10.36
C ALA A 53 -16.90 -16.78 -10.87
N THR A 54 -17.98 -16.80 -10.10
CA THR A 54 -19.23 -16.11 -10.45
C THR A 54 -19.24 -14.72 -9.84
N VAL A 55 -19.38 -13.71 -10.68
CA VAL A 55 -19.46 -12.31 -10.25
C VAL A 55 -20.83 -12.03 -9.67
N TYR A 56 -20.88 -11.64 -8.39
CA TYR A 56 -22.14 -11.25 -7.74
C TYR A 56 -22.25 -9.74 -7.50
N SER A 57 -21.12 -9.02 -7.53
CA SER A 57 -21.08 -7.57 -7.37
C SER A 57 -20.00 -6.94 -8.25
N CYS A 58 -20.32 -5.79 -8.86
CA CYS A 58 -19.37 -5.01 -9.64
C CYS A 58 -19.59 -3.52 -9.37
N GLU A 59 -18.51 -2.80 -9.07
CA GLU A 59 -18.50 -1.36 -8.91
C GLU A 59 -17.61 -0.74 -9.99
N GLN A 60 -18.22 0.02 -10.90
CA GLN A 60 -17.48 0.75 -11.92
C GLN A 60 -16.98 2.08 -11.34
N THR A 61 -15.67 2.31 -11.45
CA THR A 61 -15.03 3.58 -11.15
C THR A 61 -14.51 4.18 -12.46
N LYS A 62 -14.83 5.46 -12.70
CA LYS A 62 -14.35 6.20 -13.86
C LYS A 62 -13.34 7.23 -13.39
N GLU A 63 -12.07 7.01 -13.71
CA GLU A 63 -11.02 8.01 -13.52
C GLU A 63 -10.65 8.59 -14.88
N LYS A 64 -10.52 9.91 -14.94
CA LYS A 64 -9.83 10.58 -16.05
C LYS A 64 -8.36 10.65 -15.68
N ASP A 65 -7.48 10.25 -16.58
CA ASP A 65 -6.08 10.59 -16.42
C ASP A 65 -5.81 12.05 -16.83
N ASP A 66 -4.60 12.53 -16.53
CA ASP A 66 -4.18 13.91 -16.82
C ASP A 66 -4.22 14.26 -18.32
N LYS A 67 -4.36 13.26 -19.20
CA LYS A 67 -4.48 13.41 -20.66
C LYS A 67 -5.93 13.41 -21.13
N GLY A 68 -6.89 13.23 -20.22
CA GLY A 68 -8.31 13.17 -20.53
C GLY A 68 -8.80 11.78 -20.97
N ASP A 69 -7.92 10.77 -20.99
CA ASP A 69 -8.29 9.40 -21.31
C ASP A 69 -9.05 8.79 -20.12
N ARG A 70 -10.19 8.20 -20.41
CA ARG A 70 -11.01 7.51 -19.41
C ARG A 70 -10.42 6.14 -19.15
N LYS A 71 -9.91 5.92 -17.93
CA LYS A 71 -9.61 4.59 -17.41
C LYS A 71 -10.81 4.11 -16.61
N GLU A 72 -11.50 3.12 -17.16
CA GLU A 72 -12.58 2.44 -16.48
C GLU A 72 -12.00 1.27 -15.66
N LYS A 73 -12.23 1.32 -14.35
CA LYS A 73 -11.83 0.27 -13.41
C LYS A 73 -13.10 -0.38 -12.87
N TYR A 74 -13.13 -1.70 -12.85
CA TYR A 74 -14.23 -2.48 -12.32
C TYR A 74 -13.73 -3.21 -11.08
N LYS A 75 -14.19 -2.79 -9.90
CA LYS A 75 -13.96 -3.55 -8.66
C LYS A 75 -15.01 -4.64 -8.61
N VAL A 76 -14.59 -5.88 -8.71
CA VAL A 76 -15.47 -7.03 -8.89
C VAL A 76 -15.36 -7.92 -7.66
N ARG A 77 -16.49 -8.32 -7.10
CA ARG A 77 -16.55 -9.39 -6.10
C ARG A 77 -17.17 -10.63 -6.70
N PHE A 78 -16.56 -11.76 -6.43
CA PHE A 78 -16.95 -13.03 -6.99
C PHE A 78 -16.84 -14.15 -5.96
N THR A 79 -17.63 -15.19 -6.18
CA THR A 79 -17.56 -16.41 -5.39
C THR A 79 -17.11 -17.58 -6.24
N TYR A 80 -16.40 -18.51 -5.63
CA TYR A 80 -15.95 -19.74 -6.26
C TYR A 80 -15.95 -20.89 -5.26
N GLU A 81 -16.00 -22.11 -5.76
CA GLU A 81 -16.02 -23.31 -4.92
C GLU A 81 -14.77 -24.16 -5.16
N ILE A 82 -14.14 -24.60 -4.08
CA ILE A 82 -13.03 -25.56 -4.11
C ILE A 82 -13.29 -26.61 -3.05
N ASP A 83 -13.29 -27.88 -3.48
CA ASP A 83 -13.44 -29.03 -2.60
C ASP A 83 -14.69 -28.92 -1.67
N GLY A 84 -15.81 -28.38 -2.20
CA GLY A 84 -17.07 -28.17 -1.46
C GLY A 84 -17.10 -26.93 -0.55
N THR A 85 -16.03 -26.14 -0.51
CA THR A 85 -15.96 -24.88 0.24
C THR A 85 -16.13 -23.68 -0.69
N THR A 86 -17.09 -22.82 -0.40
CA THR A 86 -17.28 -21.55 -1.11
C THR A 86 -16.37 -20.47 -0.54
N TYR A 87 -15.64 -19.80 -1.41
CA TYR A 87 -14.77 -18.67 -1.12
C TYR A 87 -15.37 -17.39 -1.69
N ASP A 88 -15.13 -16.27 -1.00
CA ASP A 88 -15.50 -14.91 -1.40
C ASP A 88 -14.23 -14.09 -1.53
N ASP A 89 -14.02 -13.52 -2.71
CA ASP A 89 -12.86 -12.67 -3.01
C ASP A 89 -13.25 -11.52 -3.93
N PHE A 90 -12.32 -10.59 -4.11
CA PHE A 90 -12.47 -9.47 -5.01
C PHE A 90 -11.18 -9.20 -5.79
N ASP A 91 -11.34 -8.65 -6.99
CA ASP A 91 -10.23 -8.19 -7.81
C ASP A 91 -10.64 -6.98 -8.66
N THR A 92 -9.66 -6.27 -9.22
CA THR A 92 -9.87 -5.10 -10.07
C THR A 92 -9.57 -5.44 -11.53
N TYR A 93 -10.57 -5.27 -12.38
CA TYR A 93 -10.48 -5.49 -13.81
C TYR A 93 -10.50 -4.17 -14.59
N TYR A 94 -9.76 -4.12 -15.68
CA TYR A 94 -9.70 -2.97 -16.62
C TYR A 94 -10.53 -3.21 -17.89
N LYS A 95 -11.41 -4.21 -17.84
CA LYS A 95 -12.38 -4.54 -18.88
C LYS A 95 -13.77 -4.51 -18.28
N GLU A 96 -14.78 -4.30 -19.13
CA GLU A 96 -16.16 -4.34 -18.69
C GLU A 96 -16.51 -5.71 -18.11
N ILE A 97 -17.02 -5.71 -16.88
CA ILE A 97 -17.53 -6.89 -16.17
C ILE A 97 -18.86 -6.52 -15.53
N ARG A 98 -19.82 -7.42 -15.65
CA ARG A 98 -21.18 -7.27 -15.13
C ARG A 98 -21.49 -8.34 -14.09
N LYS A 99 -22.48 -8.04 -13.26
CA LYS A 99 -23.05 -9.03 -12.34
C LYS A 99 -23.62 -10.21 -13.12
N GLY A 100 -23.31 -11.42 -12.69
CA GLY A 100 -23.68 -12.67 -13.37
C GLY A 100 -22.60 -13.18 -14.34
N ASP A 101 -21.59 -12.38 -14.66
CA ASP A 101 -20.48 -12.83 -15.49
C ASP A 101 -19.65 -13.88 -14.77
N THR A 102 -19.00 -14.73 -15.55
CA THR A 102 -18.02 -15.69 -15.06
C THR A 102 -16.62 -15.21 -15.41
N VAL A 103 -15.76 -15.08 -14.40
CA VAL A 103 -14.36 -14.69 -14.56
C VAL A 103 -13.45 -15.89 -14.31
N LEU A 104 -12.40 -16.01 -15.11
CA LEU A 104 -11.37 -17.01 -14.88
C LEU A 104 -10.37 -16.44 -13.88
N ILE A 105 -10.23 -17.09 -12.72
CA ILE A 105 -9.30 -16.70 -11.67
C ILE A 105 -8.28 -17.80 -11.43
N THR A 106 -7.09 -17.40 -10.98
CA THR A 106 -6.06 -18.33 -10.51
C THR A 106 -5.91 -18.17 -9.00
N VAL A 107 -5.98 -19.30 -8.32
CA VAL A 107 -5.89 -19.40 -6.87
C VAL A 107 -4.82 -20.42 -6.50
N TYR A 108 -4.22 -20.25 -5.32
CA TYR A 108 -3.22 -21.16 -4.81
C TYR A 108 -3.49 -21.53 -3.36
N ARG A 109 -3.08 -22.73 -2.96
CA ARG A 109 -3.12 -23.14 -1.56
C ARG A 109 -1.91 -22.58 -0.83
N ASN A 110 -2.17 -21.79 0.20
CA ASN A 110 -1.15 -21.16 1.01
C ASN A 110 -0.54 -22.15 2.02
N SER A 111 0.54 -21.74 2.70
CA SER A 111 1.25 -22.57 3.70
C SER A 111 0.38 -22.99 4.90
N LYS A 112 -0.73 -22.27 5.13
CA LYS A 112 -1.73 -22.54 6.17
C LYS A 112 -2.89 -23.40 5.66
N GLY A 113 -2.83 -23.87 4.42
CA GLY A 113 -3.82 -24.72 3.78
C GLY A 113 -5.08 -24.02 3.27
N LYS A 114 -5.14 -22.67 3.29
CA LYS A 114 -6.25 -21.86 2.75
C LYS A 114 -5.97 -21.45 1.30
N TYR A 115 -7.01 -21.33 0.49
CA TYR A 115 -6.89 -20.77 -0.86
C TYR A 115 -6.86 -19.25 -0.84
N LYS A 116 -6.04 -18.67 -1.72
CA LYS A 116 -5.89 -17.24 -1.96
C LYS A 116 -5.77 -16.99 -3.45
N LEU A 117 -6.15 -15.79 -3.91
CA LEU A 117 -5.89 -15.33 -5.27
C LEU A 117 -4.40 -15.22 -5.58
N GLU A 118 -4.03 -15.43 -6.84
CA GLU A 118 -2.71 -15.11 -7.35
C GLU A 118 -2.33 -13.68 -6.95
N PRO A 119 -1.16 -13.47 -6.32
CA PRO A 119 -0.75 -12.13 -5.93
C PRO A 119 -0.56 -11.28 -7.19
N GLY A 120 -1.18 -10.09 -7.19
CA GLY A 120 -1.02 -9.10 -8.26
C GLY A 120 0.45 -8.69 -8.48
N PRO A 121 0.77 -7.78 -9.42
CA PRO A 121 2.13 -7.58 -9.95
C PRO A 121 3.19 -7.28 -8.86
N THR A 122 3.75 -8.35 -8.30
CA THR A 122 4.61 -8.32 -7.11
C THR A 122 5.85 -7.45 -7.27
N PRO A 123 6.53 -7.38 -8.44
CA PRO A 123 7.66 -6.47 -8.61
C PRO A 123 7.26 -5.00 -8.49
N ILE A 124 6.10 -4.60 -9.03
CA ILE A 124 5.65 -3.20 -9.00
C ILE A 124 5.42 -2.76 -7.56
N TYR A 125 4.70 -3.57 -6.77
CA TYR A 125 4.48 -3.28 -5.36
C TYR A 125 5.79 -3.27 -4.57
N PHE A 126 6.69 -4.24 -4.80
CA PHE A 126 7.99 -4.27 -4.15
C PHE A 126 8.78 -2.97 -4.38
N PHE A 127 8.87 -2.50 -5.63
CA PHE A 127 9.57 -1.25 -5.94
C PHE A 127 8.85 -0.02 -5.38
N ALA A 128 7.52 0.01 -5.35
CA ALA A 128 6.77 1.09 -4.72
C ALA A 128 7.07 1.18 -3.20
N PHE A 129 7.09 0.04 -2.50
CA PHE A 129 7.48 -0.02 -1.09
C PHE A 129 8.95 0.35 -0.88
N ALA A 130 9.84 -0.08 -1.78
CA ALA A 130 11.26 0.29 -1.74
C ALA A 130 11.47 1.80 -1.90
N ALA A 131 10.71 2.46 -2.77
CA ALA A 131 10.80 3.90 -3.01
C ALA A 131 10.36 4.76 -1.81
N MET A 132 9.52 4.23 -0.91
CA MET A 132 9.14 4.93 0.32
C MET A 132 10.31 5.10 1.31
N ILE A 133 11.27 4.18 1.32
CA ILE A 133 12.43 4.22 2.24
C ILE A 133 13.30 5.46 2.00
N PRO A 134 13.82 5.73 0.78
CA PRO A 134 14.61 6.94 0.55
C PRO A 134 13.78 8.21 0.77
N LEU A 135 12.49 8.23 0.43
CA LEU A 135 11.61 9.37 0.70
C LEU A 135 11.51 9.67 2.20
N GLY A 136 11.28 8.65 3.02
CA GLY A 136 11.25 8.79 4.48
C GLY A 136 12.60 9.21 5.06
N LEU A 137 13.72 8.66 4.55
CA LEU A 137 15.07 9.03 5.01
C LEU A 137 15.42 10.49 4.68
N ILE A 138 15.07 10.99 3.50
CA ILE A 138 15.29 12.38 3.11
C ILE A 138 14.52 13.31 4.06
N GLY A 139 13.23 13.01 4.30
CA GLY A 139 12.41 13.76 5.24
C GLY A 139 12.99 13.76 6.66
N PHE A 140 13.39 12.59 7.14
CA PHE A 140 13.99 12.43 8.47
C PHE A 140 15.27 13.25 8.64
N ILE A 141 16.20 13.17 7.68
CA ILE A 141 17.49 13.88 7.73
C ILE A 141 17.29 15.39 7.64
N GLY A 142 16.40 15.85 6.75
CA GLY A 142 16.10 17.28 6.59
C GLY A 142 15.56 17.89 7.89
N LEU A 143 14.51 17.29 8.43
CA LEU A 143 13.86 17.76 9.67
C LEU A 143 14.78 17.65 10.89
N SER A 144 15.63 16.62 10.95
CA SER A 144 16.61 16.47 12.03
C SER A 144 17.67 17.58 12.01
N LYS A 145 18.14 18.00 10.82
CA LYS A 145 19.09 19.11 10.69
C LYS A 145 18.48 20.43 11.17
N ASP A 146 17.23 20.70 10.81
CA ASP A 146 16.52 21.90 11.25
C ASP A 146 16.30 21.90 12.77
N LEU A 147 15.95 20.75 13.35
CA LEU A 147 15.80 20.60 14.80
C LEU A 147 17.12 20.82 15.55
N ILE A 148 18.22 20.24 15.07
CA ILE A 148 19.56 20.41 15.67
C ILE A 148 20.02 21.87 15.56
N LYS A 149 19.82 22.50 14.40
CA LYS A 149 20.15 23.91 14.18
C LYS A 149 19.34 24.81 15.11
N TYR A 150 18.03 24.57 15.20
CA TYR A 150 17.14 25.29 16.11
C TYR A 150 17.62 25.19 17.57
N HIS A 151 17.92 23.99 18.04
CA HIS A 151 18.36 23.79 19.42
C HIS A 151 19.73 24.43 19.70
N ARG A 152 20.61 24.50 18.69
CA ARG A 152 21.90 25.20 18.78
C ARG A 152 21.70 26.72 18.89
N GLU A 153 20.86 27.31 18.05
CA GLU A 153 20.59 28.75 18.05
C GLU A 153 19.88 29.22 19.33
N GLU A 154 19.01 28.39 19.91
CA GLU A 154 18.39 28.64 21.22
C GLU A 154 19.44 28.67 22.35
N LYS A 155 20.40 27.74 22.35
CA LYS A 155 21.47 27.68 23.38
C LYS A 155 22.46 28.84 23.29
N GLU A 156 22.71 29.36 22.10
CA GLU A 156 23.69 30.42 21.87
C GLU A 156 23.11 31.84 22.00
N GLY A 157 21.81 31.97 22.30
CA GLY A 157 21.16 33.27 22.46
C GLY A 157 21.16 34.13 21.19
N ARG A 158 21.40 33.53 20.01
CA ARG A 158 21.49 34.23 18.72
C ARG A 158 20.12 34.57 18.11
N ARG A 159 19.03 34.13 18.75
CA ARG A 159 17.66 34.55 18.48
C ARG A 159 17.15 35.36 19.67
N LEU A 160 17.59 36.61 19.78
CA LEU A 160 16.99 37.65 20.63
C LEU A 160 16.03 38.50 19.80
#